data_AF-A0A959FW54-F1
#
_entry.id   AF-A0A959FW54-F1
#
_cell.length_a   1.000
_cell.length_b   1.000
_cell.length_c   1.000
_cell.angle_alpha   90.00
_cell.angle_beta   90.00
_cell.angle_gamma   90.00
#
_symmetry.space_group_name_H-M   'P 1'
#
loop_
_entity.id
_entity.type
_entity.pdbx_description
1 polymer ?
#
loop_
_entity_poly.entity_id
_entity_poly.type
_entity_poly.pdbx_seq_one_letter_code
_entity_poly.pdbx_strand_id
1 'polypeptide(L)'
;MYLRKISLLVGVLLFSSSLLLGQYQFELEKEVACTGIKSQDKTGTCWSFATCSFLESELIRTGKGKYDLSEMFVVKSIYKDKAHNYVLRQGKANFSQGSLSHDFIKTIARHGIVPESVYSGKDKPELIHDHSEMEAGLAGFLDGILTQ
;
A
#
# COMPACT_ATOMS: atom_id res chain seq x y z
N MET A 1 36.36 -43.25 10.55
CA MET A 1 36.06 -41.96 9.88
C MET A 1 34.60 -41.83 9.39
N TYR A 2 33.93 -42.92 9.00
CA TYR A 2 32.53 -42.90 8.52
C TYR A 2 31.47 -42.60 9.59
N LEU A 3 31.58 -43.18 10.81
CA LEU A 3 30.59 -42.96 11.88
C LEU A 3 30.43 -41.50 12.28
N ARG A 4 31.52 -40.71 12.24
CA ARG A 4 31.51 -39.29 12.60
C ARG A 4 30.77 -38.44 11.55
N LYS A 5 30.81 -38.84 10.27
CA LYS A 5 30.06 -38.20 9.19
C LYS A 5 28.57 -38.51 9.26
N ILE A 6 28.20 -39.75 9.59
CA ILE A 6 26.80 -40.17 9.77
C ILE A 6 26.18 -39.44 10.97
N SER A 7 26.89 -39.36 12.09
CA SER A 7 26.39 -38.67 13.29
C SER A 7 26.17 -37.17 13.06
N LEU A 8 27.03 -36.53 12.26
CA LEU A 8 26.85 -35.13 11.85
C LEU A 8 25.63 -34.94 10.94
N LEU A 9 25.39 -35.86 10.00
CA LEU A 9 24.26 -35.82 9.07
C LEU A 9 22.92 -36.01 9.80
N VAL A 10 22.87 -36.94 10.75
CA VAL A 10 21.71 -37.16 11.63
C VAL A 10 21.46 -35.96 12.52
N GLY A 11 22.51 -35.35 13.08
CA GLY A 11 22.41 -34.12 13.88
C GLY A 11 21.85 -32.93 13.09
N VAL A 12 22.28 -32.74 11.83
CA VAL A 12 21.77 -31.69 10.94
C VAL A 12 20.29 -31.93 10.56
N LEU A 13 19.93 -33.18 10.26
CA LEU A 13 18.53 -33.56 9.99
C LEU A 13 17.61 -33.30 11.19
N LEU A 14 18.04 -33.67 12.41
CA LEU A 14 17.27 -33.45 13.63
C LEU A 14 17.17 -31.97 14.02
N PHE A 15 18.18 -31.15 13.72
CA PHE A 15 18.13 -29.70 13.95
C PHE A 15 17.23 -28.98 12.94
N SER A 16 17.20 -29.45 11.68
CA SER A 16 16.29 -28.90 10.66
C SER A 16 14.81 -29.19 10.93
N SER A 17 14.48 -30.34 11.52
CA SER A 17 13.10 -30.64 11.92
C SER A 17 12.63 -29.81 13.12
N SER A 18 13.52 -29.43 14.03
CA SER A 18 13.17 -28.52 15.13
C SER A 18 12.82 -27.10 14.68
N LEU A 19 13.37 -26.62 13.55
CA LEU A 19 13.01 -25.33 12.94
C LEU A 19 11.59 -25.36 12.33
N LEU A 20 11.11 -26.52 11.89
CA LEU A 20 9.76 -26.69 11.35
C LEU A 20 8.67 -26.70 12.43
N LEU A 21 9.01 -27.04 13.68
CA LEU A 21 8.06 -27.13 14.80
C LEU A 21 7.66 -25.76 15.40
N GLY A 22 8.27 -24.67 14.94
CA GLY A 22 8.00 -23.30 15.43
C GLY A 22 7.00 -22.51 14.59
N GLN A 23 6.35 -23.09 13.57
CA GLN A 23 5.40 -22.37 12.73
C GLN A 23 4.01 -22.33 13.35
N TYR A 24 3.51 -21.12 13.61
CA TYR A 24 2.11 -20.88 13.98
C TYR A 24 1.17 -21.50 12.93
N GLN A 25 0.19 -22.27 13.39
CA GLN A 25 -0.91 -22.77 12.58
C GLN A 25 -2.14 -21.93 12.88
N PHE A 26 -2.74 -21.36 11.84
CA PHE A 26 -3.96 -20.57 11.95
C PHE A 26 -5.10 -21.31 11.24
N GLU A 27 -6.24 -21.41 11.92
CA GLU A 27 -7.49 -21.92 11.34
C GLU A 27 -8.48 -20.75 11.24
N LEU A 28 -9.06 -20.57 10.06
CA LEU A 28 -10.06 -19.51 9.83
C LEU A 28 -11.40 -19.96 10.42
N GLU A 29 -11.84 -19.33 11.51
CA GLU A 29 -13.19 -19.53 12.05
C GLU A 29 -14.25 -18.85 11.16
N LYS A 30 -13.93 -17.66 10.67
CA LYS A 30 -14.82 -16.87 9.81
C LYS A 30 -14.03 -15.99 8.87
N GLU A 31 -14.43 -16.00 7.61
CA GLU A 31 -13.85 -15.16 6.57
C GLU A 31 -14.93 -14.22 6.00
N VAL A 32 -14.54 -12.98 5.72
CA VAL A 32 -15.38 -12.00 5.03
C VAL A 32 -14.89 -11.88 3.60
N ALA A 33 -15.82 -11.79 2.65
CA ALA A 33 -15.46 -11.66 1.25
C ALA A 33 -14.67 -10.37 0.98
N CYS A 34 -13.51 -10.53 0.34
CA CYS A 34 -12.62 -9.45 -0.07
C CYS A 34 -12.14 -9.66 -1.52
N THR A 35 -11.41 -8.69 -2.03
CA THR A 35 -10.72 -8.73 -3.33
C THR A 35 -9.31 -9.32 -3.21
N GLY A 36 -8.62 -9.45 -4.33
CA GLY A 36 -7.25 -9.97 -4.35
C GLY A 36 -6.27 -9.09 -3.57
N ILE A 37 -5.16 -9.69 -3.12
CA ILE A 37 -4.08 -8.97 -2.45
C ILE A 37 -3.42 -8.01 -3.43
N LYS A 38 -3.16 -6.78 -2.97
CA LYS A 38 -2.52 -5.70 -3.72
C LYS A 38 -1.15 -5.37 -3.14
N SER A 39 -0.27 -4.81 -3.96
CA SER A 39 1.06 -4.33 -3.54
C SER A 39 1.14 -2.81 -3.66
N GLN A 40 1.43 -2.13 -2.55
CA GLN A 40 1.77 -0.70 -2.56
C GLN A 40 3.22 -0.43 -3.00
N ASP A 41 4.00 -1.51 -3.20
CA ASP A 41 5.42 -1.48 -3.55
C ASP A 41 6.22 -0.48 -2.69
N LYS A 42 7.06 0.35 -3.31
CA LYS A 42 7.92 1.33 -2.64
C LYS A 42 7.20 2.67 -2.46
N THR A 43 6.06 2.63 -1.78
CA THR A 43 5.29 3.84 -1.44
C THR A 43 4.82 3.82 0.02
N GLY A 44 4.61 5.01 0.58
CA GLY A 44 4.00 5.25 1.90
C GLY A 44 2.47 5.39 1.84
N THR A 45 1.80 4.62 0.97
CA THR A 45 0.38 4.80 0.63
C THR A 45 -0.55 3.71 1.18
N CYS A 46 -0.13 2.99 2.23
CA CYS A 46 -0.93 1.93 2.86
C CYS A 46 -2.35 2.38 3.23
N TRP A 47 -2.51 3.63 3.65
CA TRP A 47 -3.80 4.25 3.95
C TRP A 47 -4.76 4.24 2.75
N SER A 48 -4.23 4.35 1.53
CA SER A 48 -5.02 4.27 0.29
C SER A 48 -5.40 2.82 -0.01
N PHE A 49 -4.42 1.91 -0.05
CA PHE A 49 -4.65 0.48 -0.32
C PHE A 49 -5.57 -0.19 0.70
N ALA A 50 -5.38 0.06 1.99
CA ALA A 50 -6.23 -0.51 3.03
C ALA A 50 -7.67 0.03 2.94
N THR A 51 -7.84 1.33 2.72
CA THR A 51 -9.19 1.93 2.62
C THR A 51 -9.90 1.52 1.33
N CYS A 52 -9.16 1.42 0.23
CA CYS A 52 -9.66 0.93 -1.05
C CYS A 52 -10.16 -0.52 -0.93
N SER A 53 -9.33 -1.42 -0.38
CA SER A 53 -9.70 -2.83 -0.14
C SER A 53 -10.91 -2.96 0.80
N PHE A 54 -11.01 -2.11 1.83
CA PHE A 54 -12.20 -2.03 2.68
C PHE A 54 -13.45 -1.66 1.88
N LEU A 55 -13.38 -0.63 1.03
CA LEU A 55 -14.51 -0.22 0.19
C LEU A 55 -14.89 -1.28 -0.83
N GLU A 56 -13.93 -1.97 -1.44
CA GLU A 56 -14.20 -3.10 -2.34
C GLU A 56 -14.95 -4.23 -1.60
N SER A 57 -14.57 -4.51 -0.36
CA SER A 57 -15.27 -5.47 0.50
C SER A 57 -16.69 -4.99 0.84
N GLU A 58 -16.90 -3.69 1.07
CA GLU A 58 -18.23 -3.10 1.27
C GLU A 58 -19.10 -3.14 0.00
N LEU A 59 -18.51 -3.02 -1.19
CA LEU A 59 -19.22 -3.21 -2.46
C LEU A 59 -19.72 -4.65 -2.60
N ILE A 60 -18.91 -5.64 -2.19
CA ILE A 60 -19.32 -7.04 -2.13
C ILE A 60 -20.44 -7.22 -1.10
N ARG A 61 -20.26 -6.71 0.13
CA ARG A 61 -21.23 -6.82 1.23
C ARG A 61 -22.60 -6.23 0.87
N THR A 62 -22.62 -5.17 0.07
CA THR A 62 -23.85 -4.46 -0.34
C THR A 62 -24.43 -4.96 -1.67
N GLY A 63 -23.91 -6.05 -2.24
CA GLY A 63 -24.46 -6.68 -3.44
C GLY A 63 -24.15 -5.93 -4.75
N LYS A 64 -23.17 -5.02 -4.74
CA LYS A 64 -22.77 -4.26 -5.94
C LYS A 64 -21.78 -5.03 -6.83
N GLY A 65 -21.15 -6.08 -6.30
CA GLY A 65 -20.20 -6.93 -7.02
C GLY A 65 -18.75 -6.65 -6.67
N LYS A 66 -17.83 -7.30 -7.39
CA LYS A 66 -16.38 -7.14 -7.23
C LYS A 66 -15.87 -6.06 -8.16
N TYR A 67 -15.06 -5.14 -7.62
CA TYR A 67 -14.39 -4.08 -8.37
C TYR A 67 -12.92 -4.05 -8.01
N ASP A 68 -12.10 -3.63 -8.96
CA ASP A 68 -10.71 -3.27 -8.74
C ASP A 68 -10.60 -1.75 -8.90
N LEU A 69 -10.57 -1.04 -7.78
CA LEU A 69 -10.59 0.41 -7.71
C LEU A 69 -9.16 0.95 -7.64
N SER A 70 -8.92 2.09 -8.29
CA SER A 70 -7.60 2.72 -8.34
C SER A 70 -7.26 3.45 -7.05
N GLU A 71 -6.32 2.90 -6.28
CA GLU A 71 -5.72 3.59 -5.15
C GLU A 71 -4.99 4.86 -5.59
N MET A 72 -4.26 4.77 -6.70
CA MET A 72 -3.38 5.84 -7.17
C MET A 72 -4.15 7.07 -7.67
N PHE A 73 -5.38 6.89 -8.17
CA PHE A 73 -6.24 8.02 -8.55
C PHE A 73 -6.55 8.90 -7.34
N VAL A 74 -6.80 8.27 -6.19
CA VAL A 74 -7.09 8.97 -4.92
C VAL A 74 -5.80 9.56 -4.33
N VAL A 75 -4.68 8.82 -4.36
CA VAL A 75 -3.36 9.32 -3.91
C VAL A 75 -2.96 10.60 -4.66
N LYS A 76 -3.07 10.58 -6.00
CA LYS A 76 -2.80 11.76 -6.85
C LYS A 76 -3.60 12.98 -6.40
N SER A 77 -4.89 12.79 -6.12
CA SER A 77 -5.78 13.88 -5.72
C SER A 77 -5.41 14.43 -4.34
N ILE A 78 -5.08 13.55 -3.39
CA ILE A 78 -4.62 13.96 -2.06
C ILE A 78 -3.27 14.66 -2.10
N TYR A 79 -2.32 14.24 -2.93
CA TYR A 79 -1.04 14.94 -3.06
C TYR A 79 -1.23 16.38 -3.56
N LYS A 80 -2.16 16.62 -4.48
CA LYS A 80 -2.50 17.99 -4.92
C LYS A 80 -3.09 18.82 -3.79
N ASP A 81 -4.01 18.26 -3.01
CA ASP A 81 -4.60 18.94 -1.87
C ASP A 81 -3.57 19.24 -0.78
N LYS A 82 -2.66 18.29 -0.51
CA LYS A 82 -1.55 18.47 0.43
C LYS A 82 -0.60 19.55 -0.05
N ALA A 83 -0.24 19.58 -1.33
CA ALA A 83 0.59 20.61 -1.92
C ALA A 83 -0.04 22.00 -1.77
N HIS A 84 -1.33 22.13 -2.09
CA HIS A 84 -2.05 23.39 -1.92
C HIS A 84 -2.08 23.84 -0.45
N ASN A 85 -2.40 22.93 0.48
CA ASN A 85 -2.40 23.23 1.91
C ASN A 85 -0.99 23.57 2.44
N TYR A 86 0.07 22.93 1.91
CA TYR A 86 1.46 23.24 2.24
C TYR A 86 1.80 24.70 1.93
N VAL A 87 1.47 25.15 0.72
CA VAL A 87 1.67 26.54 0.29
C VAL A 87 0.84 27.51 1.12
N LEU A 88 -0.46 27.25 1.31
CA LEU A 88 -1.36 28.09 2.13
C LEU A 88 -0.92 28.18 3.60
N ARG A 89 -0.17 27.20 4.09
CA ARG A 89 0.37 27.16 5.44
C ARG A 89 1.85 27.54 5.49
N GLN A 90 2.38 28.18 4.45
CA GLN A 90 3.74 28.72 4.42
C GLN A 90 4.79 27.64 4.76
N GLY A 91 4.61 26.42 4.24
CA GLY A 91 5.51 25.29 4.48
C GLY A 91 5.36 24.61 5.84
N LYS A 92 4.38 25.00 6.66
CA LYS A 92 4.18 24.44 8.00
C LYS A 92 3.22 23.26 8.04
N ALA A 93 2.56 22.93 6.93
CA ALA A 93 1.76 21.71 6.84
C ALA A 93 2.65 20.52 6.47
N ASN A 94 2.21 19.29 6.77
CA ASN A 94 2.93 18.10 6.35
C ASN A 94 2.73 17.82 4.85
N PHE A 95 3.83 17.78 4.09
CA PHE A 95 3.86 17.26 2.72
C PHE A 95 4.74 16.00 2.68
N SER A 96 4.10 14.84 2.59
CA SER A 96 4.76 13.52 2.54
C SER A 96 3.84 12.48 1.89
N GLN A 97 4.29 11.24 1.72
CA GLN A 97 3.45 10.19 1.10
C GLN A 97 2.24 9.75 1.93
N GLY A 98 2.29 9.90 3.27
CA GLY A 98 1.27 9.39 4.19
C GLY A 98 -0.01 10.22 4.29
N SER A 99 -1.13 9.58 4.64
CA SER A 99 -2.44 10.18 4.94
C SER A 99 -3.26 9.20 5.79
N LEU A 100 -4.55 9.48 5.98
CA LEU A 100 -5.48 8.65 6.77
C LEU A 100 -6.69 8.23 5.94
N SER A 101 -7.39 7.17 6.38
CA SER A 101 -8.58 6.66 5.68
C SER A 101 -9.67 7.71 5.46
N HIS A 102 -9.86 8.63 6.41
CA HIS A 102 -10.85 9.68 6.24
C HIS A 102 -10.49 10.68 5.13
N ASP A 103 -9.20 10.86 4.82
CA ASP A 103 -8.77 11.67 3.68
C ASP A 103 -9.18 11.00 2.37
N PHE A 104 -9.01 9.67 2.28
CA PHE A 104 -9.47 8.87 1.15
C PHE A 104 -10.99 9.04 0.95
N ILE A 105 -11.79 8.83 2.01
CA ILE A 105 -13.26 8.94 1.94
C ILE A 105 -13.70 10.36 1.54
N LYS A 106 -13.08 11.41 2.09
CA LYS A 106 -13.38 12.80 1.70
C LYS A 106 -12.97 13.10 0.26
N THR A 107 -11.90 12.47 -0.23
CA THR A 107 -11.40 12.69 -1.59
C THR A 107 -12.28 12.01 -2.61
N ILE A 108 -12.73 10.78 -2.38
CA ILE A 108 -13.69 10.12 -3.28
C ILE A 108 -15.03 10.85 -3.31
N ALA A 109 -15.46 11.47 -2.22
CA ALA A 109 -16.68 12.28 -2.19
C ALA A 109 -16.57 13.56 -3.05
N ARG A 110 -15.36 14.11 -3.19
CA ARG A 110 -15.10 15.34 -3.98
C ARG A 110 -14.71 15.07 -5.43
N HIS A 111 -13.93 14.02 -5.67
CA HIS A 111 -13.29 13.74 -6.95
C HIS A 111 -13.75 12.45 -7.61
N GLY A 112 -14.61 11.68 -6.93
CA GLY A 112 -15.00 10.34 -7.35
C GLY A 112 -13.86 9.32 -7.18
N ILE A 113 -14.08 8.15 -7.75
CA ILE A 113 -13.10 7.07 -7.85
C ILE A 113 -13.25 6.41 -9.22
N VAL A 114 -12.18 5.80 -9.72
CA VAL A 114 -12.16 5.11 -11.00
C VAL A 114 -11.65 3.68 -10.82
N PRO A 115 -11.95 2.76 -11.76
CA PRO A 115 -11.30 1.45 -11.79
C PRO A 115 -9.79 1.56 -12.02
N GLU A 116 -9.04 0.57 -11.53
CA GLU A 116 -7.59 0.46 -11.74
C GLU A 116 -7.19 0.51 -13.22
N SER A 117 -8.00 -0.09 -14.10
CA SER A 117 -7.79 -0.06 -15.56
C SER A 117 -7.82 1.33 -16.19
N VAL A 118 -8.41 2.32 -15.53
CA VAL A 118 -8.47 3.72 -15.99
C VAL A 118 -7.25 4.50 -15.54
N TYR A 119 -6.73 4.20 -14.35
CA TYR A 119 -5.56 4.89 -13.80
C TYR A 119 -4.82 3.97 -12.85
N SER A 120 -3.78 3.29 -13.34
CA SER A 120 -2.92 2.52 -12.44
C SER A 120 -1.98 3.41 -11.63
N GLY A 121 -1.66 4.61 -12.12
CA GLY A 121 -0.60 5.45 -11.55
C GLY A 121 0.81 4.94 -11.85
N LYS A 122 0.96 4.00 -12.80
CA LYS A 122 2.25 3.54 -13.32
C LYS A 122 2.46 4.09 -14.72
N ASP A 123 3.70 4.43 -15.05
CA ASP A 123 4.06 4.84 -16.41
C ASP A 123 3.93 3.68 -17.41
N LYS A 124 4.23 2.46 -16.95
CA LYS A 124 4.06 1.23 -17.71
C LYS A 124 3.53 0.11 -16.82
N PRO A 125 2.70 -0.82 -17.36
CA PRO A 125 2.09 -1.87 -16.55
C PRO A 125 3.07 -2.78 -15.80
N GLU A 126 4.26 -3.01 -16.36
CA GLU A 126 5.30 -3.87 -15.81
C GLU A 126 6.10 -3.24 -14.66
N LEU A 127 5.96 -1.94 -14.44
CA LEU A 127 6.67 -1.23 -13.39
C LEU A 127 6.02 -1.44 -12.02
N ILE A 128 6.79 -1.20 -10.97
CA ILE A 128 6.31 -1.13 -9.60
C ILE A 128 6.00 0.32 -9.23
N HIS A 129 5.21 0.54 -8.19
CA HIS A 129 5.12 1.88 -7.62
C HIS A 129 6.40 2.23 -6.86
N ASP A 130 7.00 3.37 -7.17
CA ASP A 130 8.09 3.96 -6.42
C ASP A 130 7.91 5.48 -6.40
N HIS A 131 7.57 6.02 -5.23
CA HIS A 131 7.29 7.45 -5.07
C HIS A 131 8.48 8.21 -4.49
N SER A 132 9.65 7.58 -4.33
CA SER A 132 10.82 8.18 -3.68
C SER A 132 11.29 9.45 -4.39
N GLU A 133 11.46 9.39 -5.72
CA GLU A 133 11.84 10.55 -6.52
C GLU A 133 10.72 11.60 -6.57
N MET A 134 9.48 11.16 -6.79
CA MET A 134 8.34 12.06 -6.90
C MET A 134 8.09 12.86 -5.61
N GLU A 135 8.16 12.23 -4.43
CA GLU A 135 8.01 12.93 -3.15
C GLU A 135 9.10 13.99 -2.97
N ALA A 136 10.37 13.62 -3.18
CA ALA A 136 11.50 14.54 -3.02
C ALA A 136 11.43 15.72 -4.01
N GLY A 137 11.12 15.43 -5.28
CA GLY A 137 11.00 16.44 -6.32
C GLY A 137 9.83 17.40 -6.06
N LEU A 138 8.67 16.89 -5.65
CA LEU A 138 7.52 17.72 -5.32
C LEU A 138 7.76 18.57 -4.07
N ALA A 139 8.37 18.00 -3.02
CA ALA A 139 8.71 18.75 -1.81
C ALA A 139 9.66 19.93 -2.13
N GLY A 140 10.74 19.67 -2.86
CA GLY A 140 11.68 20.71 -3.28
C GLY A 140 11.06 21.78 -4.18
N PHE A 141 10.15 21.38 -5.07
CA PHE A 141 9.39 22.34 -5.89
C PHE A 141 8.51 23.26 -5.04
N LEU A 142 7.80 22.71 -4.05
CA LEU A 142 6.94 23.49 -3.16
C LEU A 142 7.75 24.44 -2.28
N ASP A 143 8.90 24.01 -1.78
CA ASP A 143 9.82 24.87 -1.03
C ASP A 143 10.31 26.04 -1.90
N GLY A 144 10.63 25.78 -3.18
CA GLY A 144 10.98 26.82 -4.14
C GLY A 144 9.88 27.86 -4.33
N ILE A 145 8.61 27.44 -4.38
CA ILE A 145 7.46 28.37 -4.47
C ILE A 145 7.39 29.31 -3.26
N LEU A 146 7.71 28.83 -2.06
CA LEU A 146 7.65 29.63 -0.82
C LEU A 146 8.73 30.72 -0.75
N THR A 147 9.71 30.71 -1.65
CA THR A 147 10.82 31.69 -1.68
C THR A 147 10.61 32.85 -2.66
N GLN A 148 9.52 32.82 -3.45
CA GLN A 148 9.13 33.90 -4.36
C GLN A 148 8.38 35.01 -3.62
#